data_AF-A0A3B6BXI3-F1
#
_entry.id   AF-A0A3B6BXI3-F1
#
_cell.length_a   1.000
_cell.length_b   1.000
_cell.length_c   1.000
_cell.angle_alpha   90.00
_cell.angle_beta   90.00
_cell.angle_gamma   90.00
#
_symmetry.space_group_name_H-M   'P 1'
#
loop_
_entity.id
_entity.type
_entity.pdbx_description
1 polymer ?
#
loop_
_entity_poly.entity_id
_entity_poly.type
_entity_poly.pdbx_seq_one_letter_code
_entity_poly.pdbx_strand_id
1 'polypeptide(L)'
;MEAAGDGSMGMFGGTPDAAAAIGRSAEVAGLLNKLVNGLGAAVMDIPSDEFTIHPSTDLLIQALQNYSCNTYLVEPVHHTTDPCSHMVDCWAAKLKKDAEMIRRGEKGGKYIFLLNNTYDVLQMLQPPSASFAGVEELESRLTSMVELYKKCYLDECWAPLHRLNLDMFAAEFRAICDCQSTWKVTAELRYKLRQEIVDFVVPPYEVSLCDRSGGSGLSFPLKRLVFGGKKQKKRYYTGAQLEGKIRGLFEG
;
A
#
# COMPACT_ATOMS: atom_id res chain seq x y z
N MET A 1 -47.50 -43.32 -58.36
CA MET A 1 -46.99 -42.05 -57.81
C MET A 1 -47.04 -42.19 -56.29
N GLU A 2 -46.08 -42.91 -55.74
CA GLU A 2 -45.66 -42.86 -54.32
C GLU A 2 -44.59 -41.75 -54.23
N ALA A 3 -44.25 -41.07 -53.12
CA ALA A 3 -44.40 -41.33 -51.70
C ALA A 3 -44.41 -39.97 -50.95
N ALA A 4 -45.14 -39.86 -49.84
CA ALA A 4 -44.61 -39.75 -48.47
C ALA A 4 -44.06 -38.37 -48.07
N GLY A 5 -44.74 -37.76 -47.09
CA GLY A 5 -44.15 -36.72 -46.26
C GLY A 5 -43.19 -37.32 -45.24
N ASP A 6 -42.21 -36.52 -44.82
CA ASP A 6 -41.42 -36.82 -43.63
C ASP A 6 -41.01 -35.53 -42.90
N GLY A 7 -41.09 -35.61 -41.58
CA GLY A 7 -40.92 -34.50 -40.65
C GLY A 7 -39.45 -34.19 -40.36
N SER A 8 -39.11 -32.91 -40.35
CA SER A 8 -37.83 -32.45 -39.80
C SER A 8 -37.97 -32.25 -38.30
N MET A 9 -37.61 -33.27 -37.53
CA MET A 9 -37.46 -33.23 -36.08
C MET A 9 -36.08 -32.62 -35.77
N GLY A 10 -36.07 -31.43 -35.17
CA GLY A 10 -34.85 -30.76 -34.74
C GLY A 10 -34.11 -31.54 -33.66
N MET A 11 -32.88 -31.93 -33.94
CA MET A 11 -31.94 -32.44 -32.95
C MET A 11 -31.06 -31.28 -32.47
N PHE A 12 -31.45 -30.67 -31.35
CA PHE A 12 -30.54 -29.91 -30.49
C PHE A 12 -29.54 -30.90 -29.89
N GLY A 13 -28.42 -31.12 -30.59
CA GLY A 13 -27.25 -31.78 -30.03
C GLY A 13 -26.53 -30.83 -29.08
N GLY A 14 -26.99 -30.73 -27.83
CA GLY A 14 -26.21 -30.15 -26.75
C GLY A 14 -24.96 -30.99 -26.53
N THR A 15 -23.79 -30.44 -26.79
CA THR A 15 -22.51 -31.10 -26.57
C THR A 15 -22.30 -31.39 -25.08
N PRO A 16 -22.03 -32.64 -24.67
CA PRO A 16 -21.89 -33.04 -23.26
C PRO A 16 -20.69 -32.36 -22.54
N ASP A 17 -19.75 -31.77 -23.28
CA ASP A 17 -18.61 -31.05 -22.72
C ASP A 17 -18.97 -29.70 -22.10
N ALA A 18 -20.03 -29.03 -22.57
CA ALA A 18 -20.44 -27.73 -22.04
C ALA A 18 -21.01 -27.86 -20.61
N ALA A 19 -21.86 -28.86 -20.36
CA ALA A 19 -22.44 -29.09 -19.04
C ALA A 19 -21.38 -29.49 -17.99
N ALA A 20 -20.35 -30.23 -18.39
CA ALA A 20 -19.24 -30.61 -17.52
C ALA A 20 -18.24 -29.46 -17.25
N ALA A 21 -18.13 -28.50 -18.18
CA ALA A 21 -17.38 -27.26 -17.97
C ALA A 21 -18.13 -26.30 -17.03
N ILE A 22 -19.43 -26.12 -17.24
CA ILE A 22 -20.32 -25.32 -16.38
C ILE A 22 -20.34 -25.88 -14.94
N GLY A 23 -20.39 -27.20 -14.78
CA GLY A 23 -20.32 -27.86 -13.46
C GLY A 23 -19.02 -27.56 -12.71
N ARG A 24 -17.87 -27.59 -13.40
CA ARG A 24 -16.56 -27.27 -12.80
C ARG A 24 -16.41 -25.78 -12.48
N SER A 25 -16.92 -24.89 -13.34
CA SER A 25 -16.95 -23.44 -13.10
C SER A 25 -17.76 -23.08 -11.85
N ALA A 26 -18.94 -23.71 -11.68
CA ALA A 26 -19.80 -23.50 -10.53
C ALA A 26 -19.18 -24.00 -9.21
N GLU A 27 -18.43 -25.11 -9.24
CA GLU A 27 -17.69 -25.62 -8.10
C GLU A 27 -16.53 -24.70 -7.69
N VAL A 28 -15.77 -24.18 -8.66
CA VAL A 28 -14.68 -23.22 -8.41
C VAL A 28 -15.23 -21.89 -7.86
N ALA A 29 -16.30 -21.36 -8.43
CA ALA A 29 -16.99 -20.17 -7.89
C ALA A 29 -17.56 -20.45 -6.49
N GLY A 30 -18.07 -21.65 -6.23
CA GLY A 30 -18.50 -22.09 -4.91
C GLY A 30 -17.37 -22.16 -3.90
N LEU A 31 -16.18 -22.63 -4.30
CA LEU A 31 -14.97 -22.66 -3.47
C LEU A 31 -14.44 -21.24 -3.20
N LEU A 32 -14.40 -20.38 -4.21
CA LEU A 32 -14.02 -18.97 -4.06
C LEU A 32 -14.97 -18.25 -3.11
N ASN A 33 -16.29 -18.39 -3.28
CA ASN A 33 -17.26 -17.81 -2.35
C ASN A 33 -17.13 -18.38 -0.93
N LYS A 34 -16.84 -19.67 -0.78
CA LYS A 34 -16.53 -20.26 0.53
C LYS A 34 -15.21 -19.74 1.11
N LEU A 35 -14.22 -19.41 0.28
CA LEU A 35 -12.98 -18.76 0.66
C LEU A 35 -13.19 -17.30 1.02
N VAL A 36 -14.03 -16.54 0.31
CA VAL A 36 -14.39 -15.15 0.63
C VAL A 36 -15.17 -15.09 1.94
N ASN A 37 -16.18 -15.95 2.09
CA ASN A 37 -16.98 -16.04 3.31
C ASN A 37 -16.16 -16.64 4.48
N GLY A 38 -15.30 -17.60 4.18
CA GLY A 38 -14.37 -18.23 5.12
C GLY A 38 -13.25 -17.27 5.53
N LEU A 39 -12.78 -16.39 4.65
CA LEU A 39 -11.89 -15.29 4.95
C LEU A 39 -12.63 -14.32 5.87
N GLY A 40 -13.84 -13.90 5.52
CA GLY A 40 -14.67 -13.05 6.38
C GLY A 40 -14.88 -13.63 7.80
N ALA A 41 -15.05 -14.94 7.92
CA ALA A 41 -15.23 -15.63 9.20
C ALA A 41 -13.91 -15.88 9.95
N ALA A 42 -12.90 -16.48 9.31
CA ALA A 42 -11.61 -16.82 9.92
C ALA A 42 -10.79 -15.57 10.29
N VAL A 43 -10.93 -14.49 9.54
CA VAL A 43 -10.21 -13.23 9.77
C VAL A 43 -10.77 -12.46 10.99
N MET A 44 -11.98 -12.77 11.46
CA MET A 44 -12.54 -12.14 12.66
C MET A 44 -11.97 -12.72 13.98
N ASP A 45 -11.36 -13.91 13.94
CA ASP A 45 -10.91 -14.65 15.14
C ASP A 45 -9.40 -14.72 15.34
N ILE A 46 -8.58 -14.16 14.44
CA ILE A 46 -7.12 -14.15 14.61
C ILE A 46 -6.72 -13.01 15.56
N PRO A 47 -6.08 -13.30 16.72
CA PRO A 47 -5.58 -12.26 17.60
C PRO A 47 -4.58 -11.39 16.84
N SER A 48 -4.86 -10.08 16.85
CA SER A 48 -4.05 -9.04 16.22
C SER A 48 -2.86 -8.71 17.13
N ASP A 49 -1.87 -9.59 17.16
CA ASP A 49 -0.57 -9.28 17.75
C ASP A 49 0.20 -8.29 16.86
N GLU A 50 1.41 -7.89 17.29
CA GLU A 50 2.31 -6.88 16.70
C GLU A 50 2.84 -7.23 15.28
N PHE A 51 1.98 -7.77 14.42
CA PHE A 51 2.32 -8.23 13.08
C PHE A 51 2.55 -7.05 12.14
N THR A 52 3.68 -7.11 11.42
CA THR A 52 3.99 -6.20 10.31
C THR A 52 3.05 -6.42 9.12
N ILE A 53 2.76 -7.70 8.83
CA ILE A 53 1.83 -8.16 7.80
C ILE A 53 0.71 -8.95 8.48
N HIS A 54 -0.52 -8.55 8.24
CA HIS A 54 -1.70 -9.17 8.80
C HIS A 54 -1.98 -10.52 8.12
N PRO A 55 -2.34 -11.57 8.85
CA PRO A 55 -2.58 -12.90 8.25
C PRO A 55 -3.67 -12.92 7.16
N SER A 56 -4.63 -11.99 7.19
CA SER A 56 -5.62 -11.86 6.11
C SER A 56 -5.02 -11.47 4.75
N THR A 57 -3.83 -10.85 4.76
CA THR A 57 -3.10 -10.46 3.55
C THR A 57 -2.54 -11.68 2.84
N ASP A 58 -1.94 -12.63 3.58
CA ASP A 58 -1.47 -13.90 3.03
C ASP A 58 -2.63 -14.70 2.42
N LEU A 59 -3.78 -14.73 3.10
CA LEU A 59 -4.97 -15.42 2.61
C LEU A 59 -5.53 -14.76 1.34
N LEU A 60 -5.54 -13.42 1.27
CA LEU A 60 -5.93 -12.70 0.05
C LEU A 60 -4.98 -13.02 -1.10
N ILE A 61 -3.67 -13.01 -0.86
CA ILE A 61 -2.66 -13.35 -1.86
C ILE A 61 -2.90 -14.76 -2.40
N GLN A 62 -3.11 -15.74 -1.52
CA GLN A 62 -3.41 -17.12 -1.92
C GLN A 62 -4.71 -17.22 -2.74
N ALA A 63 -5.76 -16.48 -2.36
CA ALA A 63 -7.02 -16.46 -3.09
C ALA A 63 -6.85 -15.88 -4.51
N LEU A 64 -6.13 -14.76 -4.64
CA LEU A 64 -5.84 -14.12 -5.93
C LEU A 64 -4.94 -15.00 -6.81
N GLN A 65 -3.93 -15.66 -6.24
CA GLN A 65 -3.09 -16.61 -6.96
C GLN A 65 -3.92 -17.79 -7.49
N ASN A 66 -4.75 -18.39 -6.65
CA ASN A 66 -5.65 -19.47 -7.07
C ASN A 66 -6.62 -19.02 -8.15
N TYR A 67 -7.16 -17.80 -8.06
CA TYR A 67 -7.99 -17.24 -9.12
C TYR A 67 -7.23 -17.13 -10.44
N SER A 68 -6.01 -16.55 -10.40
CA SER A 68 -5.16 -16.38 -11.58
C SER A 68 -4.83 -17.71 -12.27
N CYS A 69 -4.54 -18.76 -11.48
CA CYS A 69 -4.18 -20.08 -11.99
C CYS A 69 -5.38 -20.86 -12.56
N ASN A 70 -6.62 -20.48 -12.25
CA ASN A 70 -7.83 -21.21 -12.67
C ASN A 70 -8.72 -20.40 -13.63
N THR A 71 -8.22 -19.31 -14.20
CA THR A 71 -8.93 -18.45 -15.15
C THR A 71 -9.50 -19.18 -16.37
N TYR A 72 -8.89 -20.31 -16.77
CA TYR A 72 -9.39 -21.15 -17.88
C TYR A 72 -10.58 -22.04 -17.50
N LEU A 73 -10.89 -22.19 -16.21
CA LEU A 73 -12.01 -23.01 -15.68
C LEU A 73 -13.21 -22.17 -15.27
N VAL A 74 -13.04 -20.86 -15.10
CA VAL A 74 -14.11 -19.93 -14.76
C VAL A 74 -14.62 -19.35 -16.07
N GLU A 75 -15.66 -19.95 -16.64
CA GLU A 75 -16.45 -19.26 -17.68
C GLU A 75 -16.84 -17.87 -17.15
N PRO A 76 -16.96 -16.85 -18.02
CA PRO A 76 -17.41 -15.52 -17.61
C PRO A 76 -18.87 -15.60 -17.19
N VAL A 77 -19.12 -16.11 -16.00
CA VAL A 77 -20.41 -16.02 -15.33
C VAL A 77 -20.62 -14.52 -15.16
N HIS A 78 -21.71 -14.00 -15.72
CA HIS A 78 -22.13 -12.61 -15.58
C HIS A 78 -22.46 -12.30 -14.11
N HIS A 79 -21.44 -12.24 -13.28
CA HIS A 79 -21.52 -11.66 -11.96
C HIS A 79 -21.58 -10.15 -12.15
N THR A 80 -22.58 -9.52 -11.53
CA THR A 80 -22.75 -8.06 -11.50
C THR A 80 -21.62 -7.34 -10.75
N THR A 81 -20.68 -8.07 -10.16
CA THR A 81 -19.52 -7.56 -9.42
C THR A 81 -18.34 -8.50 -9.62
N ASP A 82 -17.18 -7.95 -9.99
CA ASP A 82 -15.92 -8.69 -10.10
C ASP A 82 -15.57 -9.35 -8.74
N PRO A 83 -15.43 -10.70 -8.66
CA PRO A 83 -15.13 -11.41 -7.43
C PRO A 83 -13.83 -10.92 -6.75
N CYS A 84 -12.82 -10.52 -7.54
CA CYS A 84 -11.55 -10.01 -7.03
C CYS A 84 -11.72 -8.66 -6.33
N SER A 85 -12.49 -7.76 -6.93
CA SER A 85 -12.82 -6.46 -6.34
C SER A 85 -13.51 -6.59 -4.98
N HIS A 86 -14.52 -7.46 -4.86
CA HIS A 86 -15.23 -7.68 -3.59
C HIS A 86 -14.31 -8.27 -2.49
N MET A 87 -13.42 -9.21 -2.84
CA MET A 87 -12.44 -9.75 -1.88
C MET A 87 -11.53 -8.66 -1.32
N VAL A 88 -11.04 -7.78 -2.19
CA VAL A 88 -10.17 -6.66 -1.80
C VAL A 88 -10.94 -5.64 -0.95
N ASP A 89 -12.23 -5.41 -1.21
CA ASP A 89 -13.08 -4.57 -0.36
C ASP A 89 -13.21 -5.11 1.06
N CYS A 90 -13.54 -6.41 1.20
CA CYS A 90 -13.66 -7.04 2.51
C CYS A 90 -12.32 -7.02 3.28
N TRP A 91 -11.23 -7.36 2.61
CA TRP A 91 -9.90 -7.34 3.19
C TRP A 91 -9.49 -5.92 3.62
N ALA A 92 -9.68 -4.92 2.77
CA ALA A 92 -9.31 -3.53 3.06
C ALA A 92 -10.14 -2.95 4.22
N ALA A 93 -11.43 -3.25 4.28
CA ALA A 93 -12.30 -2.82 5.39
C ALA A 93 -11.83 -3.41 6.73
N LYS A 94 -11.46 -4.69 6.73
CA LYS A 94 -10.91 -5.36 7.92
C LYS A 94 -9.57 -4.75 8.35
N LEU A 95 -8.63 -4.59 7.43
CA LEU A 95 -7.33 -4.01 7.76
C LEU A 95 -7.47 -2.61 8.37
N LYS A 96 -8.38 -1.78 7.85
CA LYS A 96 -8.65 -0.46 8.43
C LYS A 96 -9.14 -0.56 9.88
N LYS A 97 -10.06 -1.48 10.16
CA LYS A 97 -10.57 -1.73 11.51
C LYS A 97 -9.46 -2.20 12.45
N ASP A 98 -8.60 -3.11 11.99
CA ASP A 98 -7.54 -3.67 12.82
C ASP A 98 -6.37 -2.69 13.01
N ALA A 99 -6.07 -1.85 12.01
CA ALA A 99 -5.03 -0.83 12.10
C ALA A 99 -5.28 0.13 13.27
N GLU A 100 -6.54 0.50 13.52
CA GLU A 100 -6.92 1.35 14.65
C GLU A 100 -6.76 0.66 16.01
N MET A 101 -6.87 -0.66 16.03
CA MET A 101 -6.74 -1.47 17.24
C MET A 101 -5.28 -1.80 17.57
N ILE A 102 -4.51 -2.25 16.58
CA ILE A 102 -3.09 -2.67 16.74
C ILE A 102 -2.20 -1.46 17.02
N ARG A 103 -2.38 -0.38 16.26
CA ARG A 103 -1.50 0.80 16.30
C ARG A 103 -2.10 1.93 17.12
N ARG A 104 -2.90 1.57 18.13
CA ARG A 104 -3.61 2.54 18.97
C ARG A 104 -2.61 3.44 19.70
N GLY A 105 -2.76 4.75 19.52
CA GLY A 105 -1.90 5.75 20.16
C GLY A 105 -0.58 6.03 19.42
N GLU A 106 -0.22 5.23 18.41
CA GLU A 106 0.93 5.50 17.54
C GLU A 106 0.49 6.42 16.39
N LYS A 107 0.86 7.70 16.49
CA LYS A 107 0.56 8.70 15.46
C LYS A 107 1.09 8.26 14.09
N GLY A 108 0.20 8.04 13.12
CA GLY A 108 0.52 7.50 11.80
C GLY A 108 0.91 6.01 11.72
N GLY A 109 0.99 5.28 12.85
CA GLY A 109 1.34 3.85 12.87
C GLY A 109 0.34 2.99 12.09
N LYS A 110 -0.95 3.35 12.17
CA LYS A 110 -2.04 2.72 11.39
C LYS A 110 -1.77 2.76 9.87
N TYR A 111 -1.19 3.85 9.36
CA TYR A 111 -0.90 3.98 7.93
C TYR A 111 0.29 3.14 7.51
N ILE A 112 1.31 3.00 8.36
CA ILE A 112 2.42 2.08 8.10
C ILE A 112 1.94 0.64 8.05
N PHE A 113 1.05 0.24 8.96
CA PHE A 113 0.42 -1.08 8.90
C PHE A 113 -0.38 -1.28 7.60
N LEU A 114 -1.23 -0.32 7.22
CA LEU A 114 -1.98 -0.38 5.97
C LEU A 114 -1.08 -0.42 4.74
N LEU A 115 0.02 0.36 4.74
CA LEU A 115 1.00 0.39 3.66
C LEU A 115 1.73 -0.93 3.51
N ASN A 116 2.26 -1.51 4.60
CA ASN A 116 2.94 -2.82 4.55
C ASN A 116 2.05 -3.87 3.87
N ASN A 117 0.80 -3.98 4.32
CA ASN A 117 -0.13 -4.96 3.79
C ASN A 117 -0.56 -4.69 2.35
N THR A 118 -0.87 -3.44 2.00
CA THR A 118 -1.33 -3.10 0.64
C THR A 118 -0.21 -3.20 -0.38
N TYR A 119 0.99 -2.79 0.02
CA TYR A 119 2.16 -2.88 -0.83
C TYR A 119 2.57 -4.35 -1.07
N ASP A 120 2.39 -5.22 -0.09
CA ASP A 120 2.64 -6.67 -0.24
C ASP A 120 1.72 -7.32 -1.28
N VAL A 121 0.40 -7.03 -1.21
CA VAL A 121 -0.56 -7.49 -2.24
C VAL A 121 -0.21 -6.92 -3.61
N LEU A 122 0.15 -5.64 -3.69
CA LEU A 122 0.54 -4.99 -4.95
C LEU A 122 1.77 -5.66 -5.57
N GLN A 123 2.80 -5.98 -4.77
CA GLN A 123 4.00 -6.67 -5.26
C GLN A 123 3.70 -8.05 -5.83
N MET A 124 2.67 -8.73 -5.34
CA MET A 124 2.25 -10.02 -5.90
C MET A 124 1.65 -9.88 -7.31
N LEU A 125 1.05 -8.74 -7.65
CA LEU A 125 0.42 -8.52 -8.97
C LEU A 125 1.40 -8.05 -10.05
N GLN A 126 2.59 -7.57 -9.67
CA GLN A 126 3.60 -7.07 -10.62
C GLN A 126 4.34 -8.12 -11.48
N PRO A 127 4.48 -9.40 -11.10
CA PRO A 127 5.11 -10.40 -11.95
C PRO A 127 4.30 -10.68 -13.24
N PRO A 128 4.96 -10.94 -14.38
CA PRO A 128 4.30 -11.21 -15.67
C PRO A 128 3.34 -12.41 -15.68
N SER A 129 3.40 -13.28 -14.67
CA SER A 129 2.57 -14.46 -14.51
C SER A 129 1.18 -14.17 -13.93
N ALA A 130 0.95 -12.98 -13.36
CA ALA A 130 -0.35 -12.57 -12.86
C ALA A 130 -1.23 -12.08 -14.02
N SER A 131 -1.85 -13.02 -14.73
CA SER A 131 -2.76 -12.69 -15.83
C SER A 131 -4.16 -13.22 -15.54
N PHE A 132 -5.06 -12.32 -15.16
CA PHE A 132 -6.49 -12.58 -15.06
C PHE A 132 -7.28 -11.32 -15.42
N ALA A 133 -8.54 -11.51 -15.85
CA ALA A 133 -9.41 -10.40 -16.20
C ALA A 133 -9.59 -9.45 -14.99
N GLY A 134 -9.33 -8.15 -15.18
CA GLY A 134 -9.44 -7.15 -14.12
C GLY A 134 -8.15 -6.89 -13.32
N VAL A 135 -7.03 -7.55 -13.64
CA VAL A 135 -5.76 -7.35 -12.93
C VAL A 135 -5.25 -5.90 -12.98
N GLU A 136 -5.37 -5.22 -14.14
CA GLU A 136 -4.94 -3.82 -14.30
C GLU A 136 -5.79 -2.85 -13.45
N GLU A 137 -7.11 -3.08 -13.39
CA GLU A 137 -8.01 -2.30 -12.55
C GLU A 137 -7.66 -2.49 -11.07
N LEU A 138 -7.41 -3.75 -10.67
CA LEU A 138 -7.02 -4.07 -9.31
C LEU A 138 -5.65 -3.46 -8.93
N GLU A 139 -4.66 -3.51 -9.83
CA GLU A 139 -3.35 -2.90 -9.63
C GLU A 139 -3.46 -1.37 -9.48
N SER A 140 -4.22 -0.73 -10.37
CA SER A 140 -4.51 0.72 -10.31
C SER A 140 -5.17 1.11 -8.99
N ARG A 141 -6.13 0.30 -8.54
CA ARG A 141 -6.83 0.48 -7.27
C ARG A 141 -5.89 0.34 -6.06
N LEU A 142 -5.08 -0.71 -6.01
CA LEU A 142 -4.11 -0.92 -4.93
C LEU A 142 -3.04 0.18 -4.92
N THR A 143 -2.58 0.61 -6.10
CA THR A 143 -1.66 1.75 -6.25
C THR A 143 -2.28 3.02 -5.66
N SER A 144 -3.55 3.30 -5.98
CA SER A 144 -4.28 4.44 -5.42
C SER A 144 -4.41 4.37 -3.90
N MET A 145 -4.60 3.16 -3.33
CA MET A 145 -4.62 2.96 -1.88
C MET A 145 -3.25 3.23 -1.25
N VAL A 146 -2.16 2.73 -1.85
CA VAL A 146 -0.78 3.00 -1.40
C VAL A 146 -0.49 4.50 -1.37
N GLU A 147 -0.81 5.21 -2.46
CA GLU A 147 -0.59 6.66 -2.54
C GLU A 147 -1.42 7.42 -1.50
N LEU A 148 -2.68 7.01 -1.28
CA LEU A 148 -3.52 7.60 -0.25
C LEU A 148 -2.93 7.40 1.15
N TYR A 149 -2.55 6.18 1.52
CA TYR A 149 -2.02 5.89 2.85
C TYR A 149 -0.66 6.56 3.07
N LYS A 150 0.19 6.63 2.04
CA LYS A 150 1.45 7.38 2.05
C LYS A 150 1.20 8.86 2.33
N LYS A 151 0.26 9.47 1.61
CA LYS A 151 -0.13 10.87 1.84
C LYS A 151 -0.63 11.09 3.26
N CYS A 152 -1.57 10.27 3.73
CA CYS A 152 -2.09 10.41 5.09
C CYS A 152 -1.01 10.24 6.16
N TYR A 153 -0.06 9.33 5.95
CA TYR A 153 1.09 9.16 6.82
C TYR A 153 1.98 10.40 6.86
N LEU A 154 2.32 10.99 5.70
CA LEU A 154 3.11 12.22 5.63
C LEU A 154 2.37 13.41 6.27
N ASP A 155 1.08 13.55 5.98
CA ASP A 155 0.23 14.61 6.53
C ASP A 155 0.10 14.51 8.06
N GLU A 156 -0.06 13.30 8.60
CA GLU A 156 -0.23 13.11 10.04
C GLU A 156 1.11 13.26 10.78
N CYS A 157 2.18 12.59 10.31
CA CYS A 157 3.46 12.53 11.02
C CYS A 157 4.37 13.73 10.76
N TRP A 158 4.52 14.13 9.49
CA TRP A 158 5.64 14.98 9.05
C TRP A 158 5.21 16.41 8.71
N ALA A 159 4.00 16.62 8.16
CA ALA A 159 3.51 17.95 7.81
C ALA A 159 3.44 18.94 8.98
N PRO A 160 3.16 18.52 10.24
CA PRO A 160 3.20 19.45 11.37
C PRO A 160 4.55 20.15 11.57
N LEU A 161 5.66 19.51 11.17
CA LEU A 161 7.01 20.07 11.29
C LEU A 161 7.16 21.37 10.50
N HIS A 162 6.48 21.52 9.36
CA HIS A 162 6.58 22.70 8.50
C HIS A 162 6.04 23.98 9.16
N ARG A 163 5.27 23.85 10.25
CA ARG A 163 4.68 24.98 10.99
C ARG A 163 5.47 25.37 12.23
N LEU A 164 6.54 24.64 12.54
CA LEU A 164 7.33 24.85 13.74
C LEU A 164 8.48 25.82 13.48
N ASN A 165 8.87 26.57 14.52
CA ASN A 165 10.15 27.25 14.50
C ASN A 165 11.31 26.24 14.61
N LEU A 166 12.53 26.66 14.26
CA LEU A 166 13.68 25.74 14.15
C LEU A 166 14.06 25.02 15.46
N ASP A 167 13.84 25.63 16.63
CA ASP A 167 14.12 24.98 17.92
C ASP A 167 13.08 23.89 18.21
N MET A 168 11.80 24.18 17.99
CA MET A 168 10.71 23.19 18.13
C MET A 168 10.79 22.09 17.08
N PHE A 169 11.14 22.44 15.84
CA PHE A 169 11.37 21.49 14.75
C PHE A 169 12.39 20.44 15.16
N ALA A 170 13.54 20.85 15.70
CA ALA A 170 14.64 19.93 16.02
C ALA A 170 14.26 18.92 17.11
N ALA A 171 13.45 19.34 18.10
CA ALA A 171 12.95 18.47 19.15
C ALA A 171 11.91 17.48 18.58
N GLU A 172 10.92 17.99 17.83
CA GLU A 172 9.82 17.18 17.31
C GLU A 172 10.29 16.20 16.23
N PHE A 173 11.18 16.65 15.33
CA PHE A 173 11.84 15.78 14.35
C PHE A 173 12.56 14.62 15.03
N ARG A 174 13.31 14.89 16.12
CA ARG A 174 14.00 13.83 16.86
C ARG A 174 13.01 12.86 17.51
N ALA A 175 11.95 13.37 18.14
CA ALA A 175 10.92 12.55 18.76
C ALA A 175 10.24 11.62 17.73
N ILE A 176 9.92 12.14 16.53
CA ILE A 176 9.39 11.33 15.43
C ILE A 176 10.40 10.26 15.02
N CYS A 177 11.68 10.64 14.82
CA CYS A 177 12.71 9.68 14.42
C CYS A 177 12.92 8.57 15.44
N ASP A 178 13.02 8.92 16.73
CA ASP A 178 13.26 7.95 17.81
C ASP A 178 12.07 6.98 17.97
N CYS A 179 10.85 7.47 17.75
CA CYS A 179 9.65 6.63 17.73
C CYS A 179 9.68 5.66 16.53
N GLN A 180 9.81 6.21 15.32
CA GLN A 180 9.64 5.46 14.08
C GLN A 180 10.85 4.59 13.70
N SER A 181 12.01 4.75 14.33
CA SER A 181 13.16 3.86 14.12
C SER A 181 12.86 2.42 14.52
N THR A 182 11.90 2.22 15.44
CA THR A 182 11.51 0.89 15.96
C THR A 182 10.40 0.22 15.13
N TRP A 183 9.82 0.93 14.17
CA TRP A 183 8.70 0.39 13.40
C TRP A 183 9.17 -0.53 12.29
N LYS A 184 8.43 -1.62 12.07
CA LYS A 184 8.74 -2.61 11.04
C LYS A 184 8.10 -2.22 9.71
N VAL A 185 8.92 -2.14 8.66
CA VAL A 185 8.49 -1.86 7.28
C VAL A 185 9.19 -2.82 6.32
N THR A 186 8.43 -3.36 5.35
CA THR A 186 8.97 -4.25 4.31
C THR A 186 10.08 -3.55 3.52
N ALA A 187 11.09 -4.30 3.06
CA ALA A 187 12.36 -3.72 2.60
C ALA A 187 12.20 -2.73 1.44
N GLU A 188 11.41 -3.08 0.43
CA GLU A 188 11.17 -2.25 -0.75
C GLU A 188 10.39 -0.97 -0.41
N LEU A 189 9.34 -1.12 0.40
CA LEU A 189 8.53 0.00 0.87
C LEU A 189 9.34 0.95 1.76
N ARG A 190 10.23 0.39 2.59
CA ARG A 190 11.10 1.14 3.50
C ARG A 190 11.97 2.14 2.76
N TYR A 191 12.63 1.70 1.68
CA TYR A 191 13.46 2.58 0.87
C TYR A 191 12.64 3.72 0.24
N LYS A 192 11.48 3.39 -0.33
CA LYS A 192 10.56 4.37 -0.94
C LYS A 192 10.08 5.39 0.09
N LEU A 193 9.59 4.95 1.24
CA LEU A 193 9.10 5.84 2.29
C LEU A 193 10.19 6.75 2.84
N ARG A 194 11.42 6.25 3.05
CA ARG A 194 12.55 7.08 3.48
C ARG A 194 12.82 8.20 2.47
N GLN A 195 12.80 7.88 1.18
CA GLN A 195 12.99 8.88 0.13
C GLN A 195 11.88 9.93 0.13
N GLU A 196 10.62 9.49 0.20
CA GLU A 196 9.46 10.38 0.24
C GLU A 196 9.49 11.32 1.46
N ILE A 197 9.91 10.83 2.63
CA ILE A 197 10.09 11.67 3.82
C ILE A 197 11.22 12.69 3.61
N VAL A 198 12.35 12.30 3.00
CA VAL A 198 13.45 13.22 2.67
C VAL A 198 12.95 14.34 1.78
N ASP A 199 12.30 14.00 0.68
CA ASP A 199 11.81 14.95 -0.31
C ASP A 199 10.73 15.87 0.27
N PHE A 200 9.98 15.38 1.25
CA PHE A 200 8.94 16.15 1.94
C PHE A 200 9.47 17.07 3.05
N VAL A 201 10.52 16.68 3.78
CA VAL A 201 11.00 17.39 4.98
C VAL A 201 12.19 18.30 4.69
N VAL A 202 13.15 17.85 3.90
CA VAL A 202 14.45 18.52 3.76
C VAL A 202 14.33 19.85 3.00
N PRO A 203 13.69 19.93 1.81
CA PRO A 203 13.66 21.19 1.07
C PRO A 203 12.98 22.35 1.83
N PRO A 204 11.79 22.18 2.46
CA PRO A 204 11.17 23.26 3.23
C PRO A 204 12.01 23.71 4.43
N TYR A 205 12.74 22.78 5.06
CA TYR A 205 13.62 23.10 6.18
C TYR A 205 14.83 23.93 5.74
N GLU A 206 15.46 23.58 4.62
CA GLU A 206 16.61 24.33 4.09
C GLU A 206 16.22 25.76 3.67
N VAL A 207 15.05 25.93 3.05
CA VAL A 207 14.50 27.27 2.75
C VAL A 207 14.35 28.08 4.04
N SER A 208 13.75 27.49 5.07
CA SER A 208 13.55 28.15 6.38
C SER A 208 14.87 28.54 7.07
N LEU A 209 15.93 27.74 6.89
CA LEU A 209 17.27 28.07 7.37
C LEU A 209 17.89 29.24 6.59
N CYS A 210 17.75 29.24 5.26
CA CYS A 210 18.27 30.28 4.38
C CYS A 210 17.61 31.63 4.64
N ASP A 211 16.29 31.68 4.78
CA ASP A 211 15.55 32.93 5.05
C ASP A 211 16.01 33.60 6.36
N ARG A 212 16.32 32.79 7.36
CA ARG A 212 16.79 33.26 8.67
C ARG A 212 18.26 33.69 8.65
N SER A 213 19.07 33.12 7.76
CA SER A 213 20.44 33.57 7.48
C SER A 213 20.47 34.80 6.55
N GLY A 214 19.42 35.01 5.75
CA GLY A 214 19.28 36.05 4.74
C GLY A 214 18.74 37.40 5.24
N GLY A 215 18.44 37.53 6.54
CA GLY A 215 18.12 38.80 7.21
C GLY A 215 19.27 39.81 7.26
N SER A 216 20.39 39.53 6.59
CA SER A 216 21.49 40.47 6.37
C SER A 216 21.83 40.53 4.88
N GLY A 217 20.96 41.19 4.10
CA GLY A 217 21.32 41.86 2.85
C GLY A 217 21.65 40.95 1.65
N LEU A 218 20.93 41.20 0.56
CA LEU A 218 21.34 40.94 -0.82
C LEU A 218 22.86 40.93 -1.02
N SER A 219 23.44 39.81 -1.50
CA SER A 219 24.47 39.81 -2.57
C SER A 219 25.04 38.41 -2.86
N PHE A 220 25.06 38.08 -4.15
CA PHE A 220 25.88 37.01 -4.76
C PHE A 220 27.38 37.40 -4.75
N PRO A 221 28.31 36.45 -5.02
CA PRO A 221 29.57 36.37 -4.30
C PRO A 221 30.69 37.23 -4.90
N LEU A 222 31.39 37.96 -4.04
CA LEU A 222 32.74 38.44 -4.33
C LEU A 222 33.69 37.98 -3.23
N LYS A 223 34.80 37.38 -3.67
CA LYS A 223 35.85 36.80 -2.86
C LYS A 223 36.39 37.80 -1.82
N ARG A 224 36.63 37.27 -0.61
CA ARG A 224 37.92 37.22 0.13
C ARG A 224 37.88 37.81 1.56
N LEU A 225 38.64 37.11 2.41
CA LEU A 225 39.27 37.51 3.69
C LEU A 225 38.53 37.26 5.02
N VAL A 226 38.97 36.15 5.64
CA VAL A 226 39.27 35.89 7.06
C VAL A 226 38.91 37.02 8.05
N PHE A 227 37.93 36.74 8.91
CA PHE A 227 37.92 37.21 10.28
C PHE A 227 37.44 36.07 11.20
N GLY A 228 38.23 35.79 12.23
CA GLY A 228 37.90 34.84 13.27
C GLY A 228 36.63 35.26 14.02
N GLY A 229 35.59 34.43 13.94
CA GLY A 229 34.33 34.59 14.63
C GLY A 229 33.92 33.26 15.25
N LYS A 230 33.64 33.30 16.55
CA LYS A 230 33.33 32.16 17.43
C LYS A 230 32.35 31.16 16.79
N LYS A 231 32.67 29.86 16.91
CA LYS A 231 31.84 28.72 16.49
C LYS A 231 30.43 28.78 17.10
N GLN A 232 29.49 29.46 16.45
CA GLN A 232 28.05 29.33 16.70
C GLN A 232 27.40 28.27 15.78
N LYS A 233 28.18 27.27 15.35
CA LYS A 233 27.84 26.38 14.22
C LYS A 233 27.12 25.08 14.62
N LYS A 234 26.48 25.00 15.79
CA LYS A 234 25.95 23.73 16.35
C LYS A 234 24.49 23.74 16.80
N ARG A 235 23.66 24.72 16.43
CA ARG A 235 22.28 24.75 16.92
C ARG A 235 21.26 24.05 16.01
N TYR A 236 21.51 23.98 14.71
CA TYR A 236 20.54 23.45 13.73
C TYR A 236 21.16 22.36 12.85
N TYR A 237 20.31 21.45 12.37
CA TYR A 237 20.73 20.41 11.45
C TYR A 237 21.05 21.00 10.08
N THR A 238 21.93 20.37 9.31
CA THR A 238 22.01 20.58 7.85
C THR A 238 21.02 19.65 7.14
N GLY A 239 20.66 19.92 5.88
CA GLY A 239 19.81 19.00 5.11
C GLY A 239 20.40 17.58 5.04
N ALA A 240 21.71 17.47 4.82
CA ALA A 240 22.41 16.18 4.86
C ALA A 240 22.33 15.46 6.22
N GLN A 241 22.28 16.20 7.35
CA GLN A 241 22.08 15.60 8.67
C GLN A 241 20.65 15.11 8.87
N LEU A 242 19.65 15.84 8.37
CA LEU A 242 18.27 15.39 8.39
C LEU A 242 18.09 14.14 7.53
N GLU A 243 18.61 14.15 6.31
CA GLU A 243 18.60 12.99 5.44
C GLU A 243 19.25 11.79 6.12
N GLY A 244 20.46 11.93 6.67
CA GLY A 244 21.14 10.85 7.36
C GLY A 244 20.33 10.25 8.51
N LYS A 245 19.53 11.07 9.21
CA LYS A 245 18.60 10.59 10.25
C LYS A 245 17.39 9.87 9.67
N ILE A 246 16.78 10.42 8.63
CA ILE A 246 15.63 9.80 7.94
C ILE A 246 16.02 8.45 7.33
N ARG A 247 17.25 8.33 6.81
CA ARG A 247 17.78 7.07 6.26
C ARG A 247 17.88 5.95 7.31
N GLY A 248 17.88 6.26 8.60
CA GLY A 248 17.89 5.30 9.71
C GLY A 248 16.53 4.97 10.31
N LEU A 249 15.42 5.43 9.72
CA LEU A 249 14.06 5.09 10.19
C LEU A 249 13.66 3.67 9.83
N PHE A 250 12.80 3.03 10.60
CA PHE A 250 12.26 1.70 10.31
C PHE A 250 13.31 0.56 10.31
N GLU A 251 14.21 0.54 11.29
CA GLU A 251 15.23 -0.51 11.46
C GLU A 251 14.85 -1.55 12.54
N GLY A 252 13.62 -1.50 13.04
CA GLY A 252 13.08 -2.44 14.03
C GLY A 252 12.64 -3.79 13.44
#